data_AF-A0A2E7M5M6-F1
#
_entry.id   AF-A0A2E7M5M6-F1
#
_cell.length_a   1.000
_cell.length_b   1.000
_cell.length_c   1.000
_cell.angle_alpha   90.00
_cell.angle_beta   90.00
_cell.angle_gamma   90.00
#
_symmetry.space_group_name_H-M   'P 1'
#
loop_
_entity.id
_entity.type
_entity.pdbx_description
1 polymer ?
#
loop_
_entity_poly.entity_id
_entity_poly.type
_entity_poly.pdbx_seq_one_letter_code
_entity_poly.pdbx_strand_id
1 'polypeptide(L)'
;MTAPGPSLPQGARTIRLALVAFIVTCALLFVVGSRLKPLRESDPGFPIAERAQAQPDGTFLVTLDVKSRDHWVPFNFAAGRVVPTEQQADILARRSVLRAPKGAKNLGTIELADAQTTDSGWVYDERVDDALKNTSLSDWYDYSQMTHLLHSKKDTFAVRRGDSSGVVFLQMHSYYCEPDGSACLTLRYRLAAPEELGSSTASPEEDE
;
A
#
# COMPACT_ATOMS: atom_id res chain seq x y z
N MET A 1 7.43 60.29 55.27
CA MET A 1 7.98 60.46 53.91
C MET A 1 8.26 59.07 53.36
N THR A 2 7.37 58.58 52.50
CA THR A 2 7.38 57.21 51.95
C THR A 2 8.20 57.20 50.65
N ALA A 3 9.20 56.33 50.57
CA ALA A 3 10.08 56.21 49.40
C ALA A 3 9.33 55.58 48.20
N PRO A 4 9.61 56.01 46.96
CA PRO A 4 9.06 55.35 45.77
C PRO A 4 9.72 53.99 45.55
N GLY A 5 8.92 52.94 45.47
CA GLY A 5 9.39 51.58 45.19
C GLY A 5 9.97 51.44 43.76
N PRO A 6 10.91 50.51 43.52
CA PRO A 6 11.59 50.38 42.25
C PRO A 6 10.61 49.98 41.13
N SER A 7 10.48 50.84 40.12
CA SER A 7 9.79 50.51 38.88
C SER A 7 10.63 49.50 38.09
N LEU A 8 10.05 48.35 37.75
CA LEU A 8 10.72 47.37 36.89
C LEU A 8 11.06 48.03 35.53
N PRO A 9 12.30 47.86 35.02
CA PRO A 9 12.71 48.45 33.76
C PRO A 9 11.82 47.97 32.63
N GLN A 10 11.39 48.88 31.75
CA GLN A 10 10.40 48.65 30.69
C GLN A 10 10.69 47.40 29.83
N GLY A 11 11.97 47.04 29.66
CA GLY A 11 12.41 45.83 28.95
C GLY A 11 11.96 44.50 29.57
N ALA A 12 11.81 44.41 30.89
CA ALA A 12 11.36 43.17 31.54
C ALA A 12 9.87 42.90 31.29
N ARG A 13 9.08 43.96 31.09
CA ARG A 13 7.63 43.86 30.84
C ARG A 13 7.35 43.49 29.38
N THR A 14 8.11 44.02 28.42
CA THR A 14 8.02 43.64 27.01
C THR A 14 8.48 42.20 26.77
N ILE A 15 9.55 41.74 27.42
CA ILE A 15 10.01 40.33 27.35
C ILE A 15 8.94 39.36 27.88
N ARG A 16 8.31 39.67 29.02
CA ARG A 16 7.24 38.83 29.59
C ARG A 16 6.01 38.76 28.67
N LEU A 17 5.61 39.88 28.07
CA LEU A 17 4.49 39.92 27.12
C LEU A 17 4.79 39.12 25.85
N ALA A 18 6.01 39.24 25.30
CA ALA A 18 6.44 38.46 24.15
C ALA A 18 6.46 36.96 24.44
N LEU A 19 6.95 36.54 25.61
CA LEU A 19 6.98 35.14 26.03
C LEU A 19 5.55 34.57 26.19
N VAL A 20 4.65 35.32 26.83
CA VAL A 20 3.24 34.92 26.97
C VAL A 20 2.57 34.81 25.61
N ALA A 21 2.77 35.78 24.72
CA ALA A 21 2.22 35.73 23.36
C ALA A 21 2.74 34.52 22.57
N PHE A 22 4.04 34.19 22.70
CA PHE A 22 4.63 33.01 22.07
C PHE A 22 4.02 31.70 22.61
N ILE A 23 3.92 31.55 23.93
CA ILE A 23 3.32 30.36 24.56
C ILE A 23 1.85 30.19 24.14
N VAL A 24 1.08 31.28 24.14
CA VAL A 24 -0.32 31.26 23.72
C VAL A 24 -0.44 30.89 22.24
N THR A 25 0.45 31.39 21.40
CA THR A 25 0.50 31.05 19.96
C THR A 25 0.85 29.58 19.75
N CYS A 26 1.86 29.06 20.44
CA CYS A 26 2.21 27.63 20.40
C CYS A 26 1.06 26.75 20.92
N ALA A 27 0.38 27.15 22.00
CA ALA A 27 -0.77 26.42 22.53
C ALA A 27 -1.95 26.43 21.53
N LEU A 28 -2.23 27.57 20.90
CA LEU A 28 -3.24 27.67 19.83
C LEU A 28 -2.89 26.78 18.63
N LEU A 29 -1.64 26.81 18.18
CA LEU A 29 -1.17 25.97 17.08
C LEU A 29 -1.24 24.48 17.44
N PHE A 30 -0.92 24.11 18.68
CA PHE A 30 -1.05 22.74 19.16
C PHE A 30 -2.52 22.30 19.23
N VAL A 31 -3.41 23.14 19.75
CA VAL A 31 -4.85 22.84 19.80
C VAL A 31 -5.42 22.72 18.38
N VAL A 32 -5.14 23.66 17.49
CA VAL A 32 -5.58 23.60 16.09
C VAL A 32 -4.99 22.37 15.40
N GLY A 33 -3.69 22.12 15.56
CA GLY A 33 -3.01 20.93 15.03
C GLY A 33 -3.59 19.62 15.54
N SER A 34 -3.96 19.55 16.82
CA SER A 34 -4.60 18.37 17.43
C SER A 34 -6.05 18.16 16.98
N ARG A 35 -6.70 19.19 16.44
CA ARG A 35 -8.07 19.15 15.91
C ARG A 35 -8.12 18.95 14.41
N LEU A 36 -7.03 19.22 13.70
CA LEU A 36 -6.86 18.82 12.32
C LEU A 36 -6.76 17.30 12.29
N LYS A 37 -7.70 16.65 11.59
CA LYS A 37 -7.65 15.20 11.34
C LYS A 37 -6.26 14.84 10.78
N PRO A 38 -5.66 13.71 11.17
CA PRO A 38 -4.38 13.29 10.61
C PRO A 38 -4.46 13.33 9.08
N LEU A 39 -3.44 13.90 8.46
CA LEU A 39 -3.24 13.88 7.02
C LEU A 39 -3.18 12.40 6.60
N ARG A 40 -4.23 11.92 5.91
CA ARG A 40 -4.49 10.51 5.55
C ARG A 40 -4.93 9.65 6.75
N GLU A 41 -6.24 9.41 6.83
CA GLU A 41 -6.84 8.39 7.68
C GLU A 41 -6.09 7.06 7.47
N SER A 42 -5.75 6.36 8.55
CA SER A 42 -5.10 5.05 8.45
C SER A 42 -5.93 4.14 7.57
N ASP A 43 -5.29 3.38 6.68
CA ASP A 43 -6.03 2.39 5.89
C ASP A 43 -6.82 1.47 6.82
N PRO A 44 -8.06 1.10 6.44
CA PRO A 44 -8.92 0.28 7.30
C PRO A 44 -8.26 -1.07 7.58
N GLY A 45 -8.43 -1.58 8.80
CA GLY A 45 -8.11 -2.96 9.11
C GLY A 45 -9.11 -3.92 8.46
N PHE A 46 -8.71 -5.16 8.23
CA PHE A 46 -9.62 -6.24 7.81
C PHE A 46 -9.40 -7.51 8.62
N PRO A 47 -10.43 -8.36 8.79
CA PRO A 47 -10.26 -9.66 9.42
C PRO A 47 -9.44 -10.57 8.49
N ILE A 48 -8.53 -11.36 9.08
CA ILE A 48 -7.75 -12.36 8.33
C ILE A 48 -8.70 -13.41 7.75
N ALA A 49 -8.52 -13.72 6.48
CA ALA A 49 -9.25 -14.76 5.78
C ALA A 49 -8.32 -15.44 4.78
N GLU A 50 -8.02 -16.72 4.98
CA GLU A 50 -7.15 -17.50 4.08
C GLU A 50 -7.83 -17.87 2.74
N ARG A 51 -9.11 -17.53 2.59
CA ARG A 51 -9.90 -17.72 1.38
C ARG A 51 -10.52 -16.40 0.96
N ALA A 52 -10.47 -16.14 -0.34
CA ALA A 52 -11.06 -14.98 -0.96
C ALA A 52 -12.59 -15.04 -0.93
N GLN A 53 -13.21 -13.89 -0.71
CA GLN A 53 -14.64 -13.69 -0.68
C GLN A 53 -15.04 -12.88 -1.93
N ALA A 54 -15.99 -13.42 -2.70
CA ALA A 54 -16.57 -12.70 -3.83
C ALA A 54 -17.28 -11.43 -3.34
N GLN A 55 -17.11 -10.35 -4.10
CA GLN A 55 -17.72 -9.06 -3.85
C GLN A 55 -18.84 -8.81 -4.88
N PRO A 56 -19.84 -7.96 -4.58
CA PRO A 56 -20.96 -7.68 -5.49
C PRO A 56 -20.55 -7.14 -6.87
N ASP A 57 -19.39 -6.53 -6.99
CA ASP A 57 -18.86 -5.96 -8.24
C ASP A 57 -18.03 -6.96 -9.07
N GLY A 58 -18.09 -8.25 -8.73
CA GLY A 58 -17.35 -9.30 -9.44
C GLY A 58 -15.87 -9.39 -9.08
N THR A 59 -15.39 -8.56 -8.14
CA THR A 59 -14.05 -8.70 -7.57
C THR A 59 -14.03 -9.72 -6.44
N PHE A 60 -12.83 -10.05 -5.97
CA PHE A 60 -12.57 -10.88 -4.82
C PHE A 60 -11.77 -10.08 -3.79
N LEU A 61 -12.06 -10.29 -2.51
CA LEU A 61 -11.33 -9.70 -1.40
C LEU A 61 -10.76 -10.81 -0.50
N VAL A 62 -9.49 -10.69 -0.14
CA VAL A 62 -8.82 -11.64 0.76
C VAL A 62 -7.85 -10.90 1.67
N THR A 63 -7.69 -11.34 2.91
CA THR A 63 -6.73 -10.74 3.86
C THR A 63 -5.78 -11.81 4.37
N LEU A 64 -4.52 -11.71 3.98
CA LEU A 64 -3.49 -12.69 4.26
C LEU A 64 -2.73 -12.32 5.54
N ASP A 65 -2.50 -13.29 6.43
CA ASP A 65 -1.58 -13.12 7.57
C ASP A 65 -0.13 -13.19 7.08
N VAL A 66 0.49 -12.03 6.87
CA VAL A 66 1.87 -11.91 6.37
C VAL A 66 2.82 -11.45 7.47
N LYS A 67 2.47 -11.67 8.75
CA LYS A 67 3.26 -11.21 9.90
C LYS A 67 4.65 -11.83 9.97
N SER A 68 4.78 -13.08 9.56
CA SER A 68 6.03 -13.85 9.63
C SER A 68 7.18 -13.15 8.88
N ARG A 69 8.38 -13.23 9.44
CA ARG A 69 9.62 -12.79 8.79
C ARG A 69 10.34 -13.92 8.07
N ASP A 70 10.02 -15.16 8.42
CA ASP A 70 10.76 -16.34 7.97
C ASP A 70 9.98 -17.12 6.91
N HIS A 71 8.65 -17.02 6.93
CA HIS A 71 7.75 -17.76 6.05
C HIS A 71 7.05 -16.85 5.06
N TRP A 72 7.00 -17.32 3.82
CA TRP A 72 6.19 -16.71 2.76
C TRP A 72 4.77 -17.29 2.79
N VAL A 73 3.80 -16.46 2.45
CA VAL A 73 2.40 -16.85 2.27
C VAL A 73 2.15 -17.03 0.78
N PRO A 74 2.12 -18.27 0.27
CA PRO A 74 1.81 -18.55 -1.12
C PRO A 74 0.29 -18.43 -1.38
N PHE A 75 -0.12 -17.61 -2.34
CA PHE A 75 -1.53 -17.43 -2.69
C PHE A 75 -1.76 -17.71 -4.17
N ASN A 76 -2.86 -18.42 -4.48
CA ASN A 76 -3.31 -18.69 -5.84
C ASN A 76 -4.66 -18.00 -6.06
N PHE A 77 -4.72 -17.12 -7.06
CA PHE A 77 -5.89 -16.27 -7.32
C PHE A 77 -7.06 -17.05 -7.92
N ALA A 78 -6.77 -18.06 -8.76
CA ALA A 78 -7.77 -18.90 -9.38
C ALA A 78 -8.50 -19.77 -8.35
N ALA A 79 -7.73 -20.38 -7.43
CA ALA A 79 -8.26 -21.15 -6.31
C ALA A 79 -8.82 -20.26 -5.19
N GLY A 80 -8.50 -18.97 -5.22
CA GLY A 80 -8.93 -17.97 -4.23
C GLY A 80 -8.50 -18.32 -2.81
N ARG A 81 -7.31 -18.90 -2.63
CA ARG A 81 -6.86 -19.37 -1.31
C ARG A 81 -5.34 -19.43 -1.19
N VAL A 82 -4.88 -19.46 0.06
CA VAL A 82 -3.51 -19.87 0.40
C VAL A 82 -3.30 -21.32 -0.02
N VAL A 83 -2.17 -21.62 -0.64
CA VAL A 83 -1.83 -22.96 -1.16
C VAL A 83 -0.67 -23.60 -0.38
N PRO A 84 -0.52 -24.93 -0.34
CA PRO A 84 0.50 -25.55 0.52
C PRO A 84 1.95 -25.32 0.08
N THR A 85 2.18 -25.01 -1.19
CA THR A 85 3.53 -24.93 -1.78
C THR A 85 3.71 -23.69 -2.63
N GLU A 86 4.92 -23.12 -2.60
CA GLU A 86 5.30 -21.94 -3.41
C GLU A 86 5.10 -22.16 -4.92
N GLN A 87 5.26 -23.38 -5.41
CA GLN A 87 5.14 -23.72 -6.84
C GLN A 87 3.71 -23.58 -7.37
N GLN A 88 2.70 -23.66 -6.48
CA GLN A 88 1.28 -23.50 -6.82
C GLN A 88 0.84 -22.03 -6.71
N ALA A 89 1.71 -21.15 -6.22
CA ALA A 89 1.39 -19.77 -5.94
C ALA A 89 1.53 -18.90 -7.18
N ASP A 90 0.61 -17.95 -7.33
CA ASP A 90 0.74 -16.87 -8.31
C ASP A 90 1.55 -15.71 -7.70
N ILE A 91 1.36 -15.47 -6.40
CA ILE A 91 2.19 -14.56 -5.60
C ILE A 91 2.64 -15.22 -4.31
N LEU A 92 3.75 -14.71 -3.78
CA LEU A 92 4.15 -14.95 -2.40
C LEU A 92 4.21 -13.63 -1.67
N ALA A 93 3.60 -13.56 -0.49
CA ALA A 93 3.61 -12.36 0.34
C ALA A 93 4.31 -12.63 1.67
N ARG A 94 5.14 -11.68 2.12
CA ARG A 94 5.79 -11.72 3.43
C ARG A 94 6.05 -10.30 3.88
N ARG A 95 5.48 -9.91 5.02
CA ARG A 95 5.41 -8.50 5.44
C ARG A 95 4.84 -7.67 4.27
N SER A 96 5.41 -6.49 3.99
CA SER A 96 5.01 -5.65 2.87
C SER A 96 5.61 -6.07 1.52
N VAL A 97 6.41 -7.14 1.46
CA VAL A 97 7.13 -7.55 0.26
C VAL A 97 6.34 -8.63 -0.48
N LEU A 98 6.23 -8.49 -1.79
CA LEU A 98 5.64 -9.47 -2.68
C LEU A 98 6.65 -10.02 -3.68
N ARG A 99 6.42 -11.27 -4.08
CA ARG A 99 7.01 -11.96 -5.21
C ARG A 99 5.90 -12.33 -6.18
N ALA A 100 6.22 -12.30 -7.46
CA ALA A 100 5.38 -12.77 -8.55
C ALA A 100 6.26 -13.59 -9.50
N PRO A 101 6.46 -14.89 -9.23
CA PRO A 101 7.43 -15.73 -9.95
C PRO A 101 7.19 -15.80 -11.46
N LYS A 102 5.97 -15.52 -11.91
CA LYS A 102 5.57 -15.52 -13.32
C LYS A 102 5.56 -14.14 -13.98
N GLY A 103 5.86 -13.11 -13.21
CA GLY A 103 5.94 -11.72 -13.64
C GLY A 103 4.74 -10.88 -13.20
N ALA A 104 5.01 -9.60 -12.98
CA ALA A 104 4.01 -8.59 -12.65
C ALA A 104 4.30 -7.25 -13.35
N LYS A 105 3.32 -6.34 -13.32
CA LYS A 105 3.43 -4.95 -13.80
C LYS A 105 2.64 -4.04 -12.87
N ASN A 106 3.12 -2.81 -12.68
CA ASN A 106 2.30 -1.74 -12.14
C ASN A 106 1.62 -1.01 -13.31
N LEU A 107 0.29 -0.94 -13.32
CA LEU A 107 -0.51 -0.22 -14.31
C LEU A 107 -0.83 1.21 -13.84
N GLY A 108 -0.45 1.56 -12.61
CA GLY A 108 -0.69 2.85 -11.98
C GLY A 108 -2.10 2.97 -11.40
N THR A 109 -2.53 4.21 -11.20
CA THR A 109 -3.82 4.56 -10.61
C THR A 109 -4.94 4.41 -11.64
N ILE A 110 -5.27 3.16 -11.96
CA ILE A 110 -6.40 2.76 -12.80
C ILE A 110 -7.37 1.96 -11.94
N GLU A 111 -8.68 2.14 -12.15
CA GLU A 111 -9.70 1.34 -11.47
C GLU A 111 -9.59 -0.14 -11.86
N LEU A 112 -9.79 -1.05 -10.89
CA LEU A 112 -9.70 -2.49 -11.15
C LEU A 112 -10.60 -2.91 -12.32
N ALA A 113 -11.82 -2.37 -12.40
CA ALA A 113 -12.79 -2.72 -13.43
C ALA A 113 -12.30 -2.38 -14.86
N ASP A 114 -11.50 -1.33 -15.01
CA ASP A 114 -11.04 -0.83 -16.30
C ASP A 114 -9.64 -1.34 -16.70
N ALA A 115 -9.00 -2.08 -15.81
CA ALA A 115 -7.63 -2.56 -16.00
C ALA A 115 -7.51 -3.50 -17.21
N GLN A 116 -6.49 -3.26 -18.03
CA GLN A 116 -6.14 -4.07 -19.20
C GLN A 116 -4.62 -4.17 -19.29
N THR A 117 -4.10 -5.19 -20.00
CA THR A 117 -2.66 -5.29 -20.23
C THR A 117 -2.33 -5.96 -21.56
N THR A 118 -1.10 -5.75 -22.05
CA THR A 118 -0.55 -6.44 -23.22
C THR A 118 0.36 -7.58 -22.79
N ASP A 119 0.78 -8.44 -23.72
CA ASP A 119 1.70 -9.54 -23.39
C ASP A 119 3.20 -9.14 -23.28
N SER A 120 3.51 -7.86 -23.14
CA SER A 120 4.90 -7.34 -23.08
C SER A 120 5.19 -6.51 -21.82
N GLY A 121 6.45 -6.39 -21.41
CA GLY A 121 6.83 -5.53 -20.27
C GLY A 121 6.63 -6.15 -18.88
N TRP A 122 6.63 -7.48 -18.78
CA TRP A 122 6.55 -8.19 -17.50
C TRP A 122 7.86 -8.06 -16.71
N VAL A 123 7.75 -7.66 -15.44
CA VAL A 123 8.87 -7.61 -14.50
C VAL A 123 8.86 -8.88 -13.65
N TYR A 124 9.96 -9.62 -13.67
CA TYR A 124 10.14 -10.84 -12.89
C TYR A 124 10.81 -10.54 -11.56
N ASP A 125 10.75 -11.52 -10.65
CA ASP A 125 11.43 -11.42 -9.37
C ASP A 125 12.94 -11.27 -9.54
N GLU A 126 13.51 -10.30 -8.85
CA GLU A 126 14.94 -10.03 -8.86
C GLU A 126 15.46 -9.94 -7.42
N ARG A 127 16.75 -10.20 -7.27
CA ARG A 127 17.42 -10.05 -5.97
C ARG A 127 17.89 -8.61 -5.84
N VAL A 128 17.21 -7.87 -4.97
CA VAL A 128 17.58 -6.51 -4.59
C VAL A 128 18.01 -6.54 -3.13
N ASP A 129 19.24 -6.09 -2.87
CA ASP A 129 19.93 -6.32 -1.61
C ASP A 129 19.91 -7.83 -1.27
N ASP A 130 19.41 -8.19 -0.09
CA ASP A 130 19.33 -9.58 0.39
C ASP A 130 17.94 -10.22 0.19
N ALA A 131 17.05 -9.60 -0.58
CA ALA A 131 15.68 -10.07 -0.79
C ALA A 131 15.38 -10.36 -2.26
N LEU A 132 14.93 -11.58 -2.56
CA LEU A 132 14.22 -11.86 -3.81
C LEU A 132 12.82 -11.26 -3.71
N LYS A 133 12.48 -10.32 -4.59
CA LYS A 133 11.20 -9.60 -4.61
C LYS A 133 10.83 -9.19 -6.03
N ASN A 134 9.56 -8.87 -6.27
CA ASN A 134 9.13 -8.25 -7.52
C ASN A 134 9.17 -6.72 -7.38
N THR A 135 9.99 -6.04 -8.17
CA THR A 135 10.12 -4.57 -8.05
C THR A 135 8.90 -3.80 -8.54
N SER A 136 8.13 -4.33 -9.49
CA SER A 136 6.84 -3.71 -9.86
C SER A 136 5.83 -3.72 -8.72
N LEU A 137 5.85 -4.75 -7.86
CA LEU A 137 4.95 -4.83 -6.71
C LEU A 137 5.51 -4.17 -5.44
N SER A 138 6.76 -3.72 -5.44
CA SER A 138 7.45 -3.30 -4.21
C SER A 138 7.01 -1.92 -3.69
N ASP A 139 6.47 -1.07 -4.56
CA ASP A 139 6.16 0.33 -4.27
C ASP A 139 4.65 0.59 -4.12
N TRP A 140 3.92 -0.40 -3.63
CA TRP A 140 2.45 -0.36 -3.52
C TRP A 140 1.91 0.55 -2.43
N TYR A 141 2.77 1.07 -1.56
CA TYR A 141 2.42 1.88 -0.42
C TYR A 141 3.30 3.11 -0.29
N ASP A 142 2.76 4.15 0.33
CA ASP A 142 3.52 5.26 0.90
C ASP A 142 3.80 4.96 2.37
N TYR A 143 5.03 5.15 2.80
CA TYR A 143 5.39 5.06 4.21
C TYR A 143 5.43 6.45 4.85
N SER A 144 4.57 6.67 5.84
CA SER A 144 4.59 7.89 6.64
C SER A 144 5.68 7.80 7.70
N GLN A 145 6.71 8.63 7.58
CA GLN A 145 7.77 8.72 8.59
C GLN A 145 7.27 9.27 9.93
N MET A 146 6.16 10.03 9.93
CA MET A 146 5.60 10.63 11.12
C MET A 146 4.78 9.63 11.96
N THR A 147 4.00 8.79 11.29
CA THR A 147 3.10 7.83 11.95
C THR A 147 3.63 6.41 11.92
N HIS A 148 4.68 6.15 11.15
CA HIS A 148 5.21 4.81 10.84
C HIS A 148 4.17 3.87 10.21
N LEU A 149 3.15 4.44 9.57
CA LEU A 149 2.09 3.70 8.89
C LEU A 149 2.38 3.57 7.39
N LEU A 150 2.08 2.40 6.85
CA LEU A 150 1.93 2.20 5.42
C LEU A 150 0.53 2.64 4.99
N HIS A 151 0.46 3.35 3.87
CA HIS A 151 -0.79 3.68 3.20
C HIS A 151 -0.74 3.15 1.78
N SER A 152 -1.70 2.32 1.40
CA SER A 152 -1.81 1.83 0.04
C SER A 152 -1.97 2.99 -0.94
N LYS A 153 -1.23 2.92 -2.04
CA LYS A 153 -1.40 3.81 -3.20
C LYS A 153 -2.64 3.47 -4.02
N LYS A 154 -3.21 2.27 -3.81
CA LYS A 154 -4.34 1.72 -4.58
C LYS A 154 -4.06 1.62 -6.08
N ASP A 155 -2.79 1.58 -6.47
CA ASP A 155 -2.39 1.25 -7.82
C ASP A 155 -2.90 -0.14 -8.20
N THR A 156 -3.28 -0.30 -9.46
CA THR A 156 -3.66 -1.58 -10.03
C THR A 156 -2.44 -2.24 -10.68
N PHE A 157 -2.24 -3.50 -10.35
CA PHE A 157 -1.15 -4.32 -10.85
C PHE A 157 -1.72 -5.44 -11.73
N ALA A 158 -0.97 -5.82 -12.76
CA ALA A 158 -1.21 -7.06 -13.50
C ALA A 158 -0.22 -8.12 -12.99
N VAL A 159 -0.70 -9.32 -12.69
CA VAL A 159 0.16 -10.46 -12.29
C VAL A 159 -0.16 -11.68 -13.15
N ARG A 160 0.88 -12.32 -13.71
CA ARG A 160 0.73 -13.58 -14.45
C ARG A 160 0.46 -14.73 -13.50
N ARG A 161 -0.47 -15.61 -13.88
CA ARG A 161 -0.79 -16.83 -13.14
C ARG A 161 0.04 -18.02 -13.61
N GLY A 162 0.22 -19.01 -12.74
CA GLY A 162 1.12 -20.15 -12.97
C GLY A 162 0.53 -21.32 -13.75
N ASP A 163 -0.79 -21.51 -13.72
CA ASP A 163 -1.48 -22.70 -14.24
C ASP A 163 -2.11 -22.52 -15.62
N SER A 164 -2.36 -21.27 -15.99
CA SER A 164 -2.97 -20.84 -17.23
C SER A 164 -2.32 -19.51 -17.59
N SER A 165 -2.11 -19.22 -18.86
CA SER A 165 -1.57 -17.96 -19.39
C SER A 165 -2.42 -16.71 -19.07
N GLY A 166 -3.33 -16.81 -18.09
CA GLY A 166 -4.16 -15.71 -17.65
C GLY A 166 -3.46 -14.76 -16.69
N VAL A 167 -4.04 -13.58 -16.60
CA VAL A 167 -3.61 -12.49 -15.73
C VAL A 167 -4.66 -12.27 -14.65
N VAL A 168 -4.22 -11.78 -13.51
CA VAL A 168 -5.08 -11.18 -12.50
C VAL A 168 -4.77 -9.69 -12.41
N PHE A 169 -5.81 -8.87 -12.29
CA PHE A 169 -5.67 -7.47 -11.90
C PHE A 169 -5.87 -7.36 -10.39
N LEU A 170 -4.94 -6.69 -9.73
CA LEU A 170 -4.78 -6.72 -8.28
C LEU A 170 -4.56 -5.30 -7.74
N GLN A 171 -5.23 -4.98 -6.63
CA GLN A 171 -4.89 -3.84 -5.77
C GLN A 171 -4.57 -4.35 -4.36
N MET A 172 -3.46 -3.88 -3.80
CA MET A 172 -3.18 -4.05 -2.37
C MET A 172 -4.05 -3.06 -1.61
N HIS A 173 -5.09 -3.52 -0.94
CA HIS A 173 -6.09 -2.65 -0.32
C HIS A 173 -5.72 -2.21 1.09
N SER A 174 -5.06 -3.03 1.90
CA SER A 174 -4.64 -2.62 3.25
C SER A 174 -3.49 -3.49 3.75
N TYR A 175 -2.80 -3.01 4.79
CA TYR A 175 -1.79 -3.75 5.55
C TYR A 175 -2.22 -4.08 6.99
N TYR A 176 -3.42 -3.66 7.39
CA TYR A 176 -3.84 -3.67 8.78
C TYR A 176 -4.89 -4.75 9.06
N CYS A 177 -4.88 -5.23 10.30
CA CYS A 177 -5.78 -6.26 10.80
C CYS A 177 -6.92 -5.62 11.60
N GLU A 178 -8.11 -6.21 11.57
CA GLU A 178 -9.13 -5.97 12.59
C GLU A 178 -8.90 -6.85 13.84
N PRO A 179 -9.24 -6.37 15.06
CA PRO A 179 -9.62 -4.98 15.36
C PRO A 179 -8.41 -4.03 15.36
N ASP A 180 -7.22 -4.54 15.68
CA ASP A 180 -5.96 -3.78 15.69
C ASP A 180 -4.80 -4.68 15.26
N GLY A 181 -3.86 -4.12 14.50
CA GLY A 181 -2.61 -4.76 14.16
C GLY A 181 -2.12 -4.47 12.74
N SER A 182 -0.90 -4.90 12.43
CA SER A 182 -0.29 -4.75 11.10
C SER A 182 0.19 -6.08 10.55
N ALA A 183 0.58 -6.07 9.28
CA ALA A 183 0.98 -7.23 8.50
C ALA A 183 -0.18 -8.22 8.23
N CYS A 184 -1.36 -7.66 8.01
CA CYS A 184 -2.48 -8.33 7.35
C CYS A 184 -2.66 -7.71 5.97
N LEU A 185 -2.17 -8.39 4.93
CA LEU A 185 -2.20 -7.85 3.58
C LEU A 185 -3.56 -8.15 2.95
N THR A 186 -4.40 -7.12 2.86
CA THR A 186 -5.68 -7.21 2.16
C THR A 186 -5.47 -6.97 0.68
N LEU A 187 -5.91 -7.91 -0.13
CA LEU A 187 -5.84 -7.88 -1.59
C LEU A 187 -7.26 -7.82 -2.15
N ARG A 188 -7.49 -6.91 -3.08
CA ARG A 188 -8.69 -6.88 -3.92
C ARG A 188 -8.30 -7.20 -5.35
N TYR A 189 -8.96 -8.15 -5.99
CA TYR A 189 -8.53 -8.61 -7.31
C TYR A 189 -9.68 -9.10 -8.19
N ARG A 190 -9.44 -9.21 -9.49
CA ARG A 190 -10.29 -9.93 -10.44
C ARG A 190 -9.43 -10.65 -11.47
N LEU A 191 -9.94 -11.77 -11.99
CA LEU A 191 -9.29 -12.44 -13.10
C LEU A 191 -9.54 -11.65 -14.39
N ALA A 192 -8.51 -11.52 -15.24
CA ALA A 192 -8.64 -10.88 -16.54
C ALA A 192 -9.46 -11.77 -17.48
N ALA A 193 -10.33 -11.16 -18.26
CA ALA A 193 -10.97 -11.80 -19.40
C ALA A 193 -9.97 -11.89 -20.58
N PRO A 194 -10.11 -12.87 -21.50
CA PRO A 194 -9.18 -13.04 -22.61
C PRO A 194 -8.98 -11.80 -23.48
N GLU A 195 -10.04 -11.01 -23.72
CA GLU A 195 -10.02 -9.78 -24.50
C GLU A 195 -9.20 -8.64 -23.88
N GLU A 196 -8.96 -8.69 -22.56
CA GLU A 196 -8.18 -7.70 -21.82
C GLU A 196 -6.67 -7.99 -21.88
N LEU A 197 -6.29 -9.09 -22.54
CA LEU A 197 -4.92 -9.51 -22.80
C LEU A 197 -4.59 -9.17 -24.26
N GLY A 198 -4.15 -7.94 -24.51
CA GLY A 198 -3.85 -7.49 -25.86
C GLY A 198 -2.83 -8.40 -26.56
N SER A 199 -3.21 -8.98 -27.70
CA SER A 199 -2.28 -9.70 -28.57
C SER A 199 -1.27 -8.71 -29.15
N SER A 200 0.02 -8.97 -28.94
CA SER A 200 1.08 -8.31 -29.70
C SER A 200 1.04 -8.79 -31.15
N THR A 201 0.12 -8.28 -31.97
CA THR A 201 0.25 -8.39 -33.42
C THR A 201 1.45 -7.54 -33.82
N ALA A 202 2.61 -8.20 -33.97
CA ALA A 202 3.74 -7.65 -34.68
C ALA A 202 3.25 -7.19 -36.06
N SER A 203 3.42 -5.90 -36.36
CA SER A 203 3.25 -5.38 -37.71
C SER A 203 4.27 -6.10 -38.59
N PRO A 204 3.92 -6.66 -39.75
CA PRO A 204 4.92 -7.07 -40.72
C PRO A 204 5.68 -5.82 -41.13
N GLU A 205 7.01 -5.84 -40.99
CA GLU A 205 7.88 -4.89 -41.69
C GLU A 205 7.60 -5.07 -43.19
N GLU A 206 7.09 -4.03 -43.83
CA GLU A 206 7.06 -3.93 -45.28
C GLU A 206 8.49 -3.65 -45.73
N ASP A 207 9.12 -4.66 -46.33
CA ASP A 207 10.36 -4.50 -47.10
C ASP A 207 10.07 -3.61 -48.32
N GLU A 208 10.69 -2.42 -48.37
CA GLU A 208 10.91 -1.63 -49.60
C GLU A 208 12.39 -1.23 -49.73
#